data_AF-A0A935I2F2-F1
#
_entry.id   AF-A0A935I2F2-F1
#
_cell.length_a   1.000
_cell.length_b   1.000
_cell.length_c   1.000
_cell.angle_alpha   90.00
_cell.angle_beta   90.00
_cell.angle_gamma   90.00
#
_symmetry.space_group_name_H-M   'P 1'
#
loop_
_entity.id
_entity.type
_entity.pdbx_description
1 polymer ?
#
loop_
_entity_poly.entity_id
_entity_poly.type
_entity_poly.pdbx_seq_one_letter_code
_entity_poly.pdbx_strand_id
1 'polypeptide(L)'
;MAARGIIPEPPIDELLPTKEPTALVKQRRLLNRWSIFALVFVSAIFTVLYVSNVIGVKKLLVETDALKRSIDSLRTVNESLRTESYRLQSAERITRIAQDKLGLIPPPKAPTVLEDTEQK
;
A
#
# COMPACT_ATOMS: atom_id res chain seq x y z
N MET A 1 66.38 63.04 -51.53
CA MET A 1 66.87 62.00 -50.61
C MET A 1 65.76 61.75 -49.59
N ALA A 2 64.80 60.88 -49.92
CA ALA A 2 63.58 60.66 -49.15
C ALA A 2 63.58 59.21 -48.63
N ALA A 3 63.75 59.05 -47.33
CA ALA A 3 63.60 57.78 -46.65
C ALA A 3 62.11 57.41 -46.63
N ARG A 4 61.72 56.43 -47.46
CA ARG A 4 60.41 55.79 -47.35
C ARG A 4 60.43 54.91 -46.10
N GLY A 5 59.87 55.42 -45.00
CA GLY A 5 59.49 54.62 -43.85
C GLY A 5 58.44 53.60 -44.28
N ILE A 6 58.82 52.33 -44.26
CA ILE A 6 57.93 51.19 -44.50
C ILE A 6 57.00 51.12 -43.29
N ILE A 7 55.72 51.43 -43.49
CA ILE A 7 54.67 51.13 -42.52
C ILE A 7 54.46 49.61 -42.61
N PRO A 8 54.72 48.81 -41.56
CA PRO A 8 54.38 47.40 -41.59
C PRO A 8 52.86 47.27 -41.56
N GLU A 9 52.28 46.71 -42.62
CA GLU A 9 50.87 46.31 -42.59
C GLU A 9 50.67 45.28 -41.48
N PRO A 10 49.58 45.36 -40.69
CA PRO A 10 49.31 44.36 -39.68
C PRO A 10 49.16 42.98 -40.33
N PRO A 11 49.70 41.91 -39.72
CA PRO A 11 49.60 40.57 -40.27
C PRO A 11 48.13 40.18 -40.45
N ILE A 12 47.80 39.65 -41.63
CA ILE A 12 46.45 39.27 -42.07
C ILE A 12 45.81 38.19 -41.16
N ASP A 13 46.57 37.62 -40.22
CA ASP A 13 46.15 36.57 -39.31
C ASP A 13 45.10 36.99 -38.26
N GLU A 14 44.89 38.30 -38.02
CA GLU A 14 43.87 38.79 -37.06
C GLU A 14 42.42 38.78 -37.59
N LEU A 15 42.20 38.49 -38.87
CA LEU A 15 40.86 38.42 -39.49
C LEU A 15 40.23 37.03 -39.49
N LEU A 16 40.89 36.02 -38.90
CA LEU A 16 40.34 34.68 -38.84
C LEU A 16 39.25 34.62 -37.74
N PRO A 17 38.06 34.07 -38.03
CA PRO A 17 37.03 33.89 -37.03
C PRO A 17 37.58 32.99 -35.93
N THR A 18 37.74 33.56 -34.73
CA THR A 18 38.18 32.83 -33.54
C THR A 18 37.23 31.66 -33.35
N LYS A 19 37.73 30.43 -33.50
CA LYS A 19 36.92 29.21 -33.37
C LYS A 19 36.15 29.28 -32.06
N GLU A 20 34.82 29.41 -32.15
CA GLU A 20 33.94 29.42 -31.00
C GLU A 20 34.24 28.23 -30.08
N PRO A 21 34.20 28.40 -28.75
CA PRO A 21 34.51 27.33 -27.82
C PRO A 21 33.57 26.14 -28.08
N THR A 22 34.17 25.01 -28.47
CA THR A 22 33.49 23.77 -28.91
C THR A 22 32.50 23.20 -27.88
N ALA A 23 32.59 23.65 -26.62
CA ALA A 23 31.64 23.35 -25.56
C ALA A 23 30.22 23.86 -25.87
N LEU A 24 30.07 25.08 -26.40
CA LEU A 24 28.77 25.68 -26.68
C LEU A 24 28.08 25.00 -27.88
N VAL A 25 28.87 24.58 -28.87
CA VAL A 25 28.36 23.85 -30.05
C VAL A 25 27.85 22.46 -29.67
N LYS A 26 28.55 21.74 -28.77
CA LYS A 26 28.09 20.44 -28.25
C LYS A 26 26.81 20.58 -27.44
N GLN A 27 26.69 21.61 -26.60
CA GLN A 27 25.51 21.85 -25.77
C GLN A 27 24.26 22.13 -26.62
N ARG A 28 24.37 22.93 -27.69
CA ARG A 28 23.28 23.17 -28.65
C ARG A 28 22.87 21.91 -29.43
N ARG A 29 23.81 21.00 -29.68
CA ARG A 29 23.55 19.72 -30.37
C ARG A 29 22.87 18.68 -29.48
N LEU A 30 23.07 18.75 -28.17
CA LEU A 30 22.32 17.96 -27.19
C LEU A 30 20.92 18.54 -26.95
N LEU A 31 20.76 19.86 -27.05
CA LEU A 31 19.46 20.57 -27.05
C LEU A 31 18.76 20.52 -28.43
N ASN A 32 19.01 19.48 -29.21
CA ASN A 32 18.31 19.27 -30.47
C ASN A 32 16.86 18.85 -30.20
N ARG A 33 15.93 19.16 -31.12
CA ARG A 33 14.49 18.89 -30.98
C ARG A 33 14.18 17.45 -30.53
N TRP A 34 15.01 16.50 -30.98
CA TRP A 34 14.95 15.09 -30.60
C TRP A 34 15.17 14.80 -29.11
N SER A 35 16.03 15.56 -28.42
CA SER A 35 16.24 15.41 -26.97
C SER A 35 15.00 15.86 -26.19
N ILE A 36 14.35 16.94 -26.63
CA ILE A 36 13.10 17.40 -26.05
C ILE A 36 12.00 16.35 -26.28
N PHE A 37 11.90 15.79 -27.48
CA PHE A 37 10.96 14.69 -27.75
C PHE A 37 11.23 13.46 -26.87
N ALA A 38 12.49 13.06 -26.72
CA ALA A 38 12.86 11.95 -25.84
C ALA A 38 12.50 12.23 -24.38
N LEU A 39 12.76 13.45 -23.89
CA LEU A 39 12.42 13.86 -22.53
C LEU A 39 10.90 13.84 -22.30
N VAL A 40 10.12 14.38 -23.24
CA VAL A 40 8.65 14.35 -23.17
C VAL A 40 8.15 12.90 -23.19
N PHE A 41 8.69 12.06 -24.06
CA PHE A 41 8.32 10.65 -24.14
C PHE A 41 8.60 9.90 -22.83
N VAL A 42 9.80 10.08 -22.25
CA VAL A 42 10.16 9.50 -20.96
C VAL A 42 9.24 10.02 -19.85
N SER A 43 8.96 11.33 -19.81
CA SER A 43 8.04 11.91 -18.82
C SER A 43 6.62 11.33 -18.92
N ALA A 44 6.15 11.08 -20.14
CA ALA A 44 4.84 10.46 -20.37
C ALA A 44 4.82 9.01 -19.85
N ILE A 45 5.87 8.22 -20.14
CA ILE A 45 6.00 6.85 -19.61
C ILE A 45 6.00 6.85 -18.09
N PHE A 46 6.79 7.73 -17.46
CA PHE A 46 6.84 7.87 -16.01
C PHE A 46 5.48 8.22 -15.42
N THR A 47 4.74 9.11 -16.07
CA THR A 47 3.39 9.50 -15.63
C THR A 47 2.44 8.30 -15.67
N VAL A 48 2.46 7.53 -16.76
CA VAL A 48 1.61 6.32 -16.90
C VAL A 48 1.98 5.26 -15.86
N LEU A 49 3.28 5.01 -15.63
CA LEU A 49 3.76 4.08 -14.60
C LEU A 49 3.36 4.52 -13.19
N TYR A 50 3.44 5.82 -12.89
CA TYR A 50 3.04 6.35 -11.60
C TYR A 50 1.53 6.16 -11.39
N VAL A 51 0.72 6.54 -12.36
CA VAL A 51 -0.75 6.41 -12.27
C VAL A 51 -1.14 4.93 -12.14
N SER A 52 -0.53 4.03 -12.91
CA SER A 52 -0.82 2.59 -12.81
C SER A 52 -0.45 2.02 -11.44
N ASN A 53 0.69 2.42 -10.88
CA ASN A 53 1.10 2.03 -9.54
C ASN A 53 0.13 2.54 -8.47
N VAL A 54 -0.24 3.83 -8.50
CA VAL A 54 -1.19 4.43 -7.56
C VAL A 54 -2.56 3.74 -7.63
N ILE A 55 -3.05 3.42 -8.83
CA ILE A 55 -4.31 2.68 -8.99
C ILE A 55 -4.18 1.27 -8.40
N GLY A 56 -3.06 0.58 -8.63
CA GLY A 56 -2.80 -0.74 -8.05
C GLY A 56 -2.81 -0.74 -6.53
N VAL A 57 -2.10 0.20 -5.91
CA VAL A 57 -2.08 0.36 -4.45
C VAL A 57 -3.48 0.68 -3.90
N LYS A 58 -4.23 1.57 -4.57
CA LYS A 58 -5.61 1.88 -4.18
C LYS A 58 -6.52 0.65 -4.25
N LYS A 59 -6.41 -0.17 -5.28
CA LYS A 59 -7.17 -1.43 -5.38
C LYS A 59 -6.83 -2.37 -4.24
N LEU A 60 -5.55 -2.56 -3.95
CA LEU A 60 -5.11 -3.44 -2.88
C LEU A 60 -5.58 -2.96 -1.49
N LEU A 61 -5.60 -1.64 -1.26
CA LEU A 61 -6.15 -1.03 -0.06
C LEU A 61 -7.67 -1.29 0.07
N VAL A 62 -8.42 -1.15 -1.02
CA VAL A 62 -9.87 -1.43 -1.03
C VAL A 62 -10.15 -2.90 -0.75
N GLU A 63 -9.39 -3.81 -1.36
CA GLU A 63 -9.51 -5.25 -1.12
C GLU A 63 -9.19 -5.60 0.34
N THR A 64 -8.14 -4.99 0.91
CA THR A 64 -7.76 -5.19 2.31
C THR A 64 -8.84 -4.68 3.25
N ASP A 65 -9.44 -3.51 2.99
CA ASP A 65 -10.53 -2.97 3.82
C ASP A 65 -11.78 -3.84 3.72
N ALA A 66 -12.13 -4.31 2.51
CA ALA A 66 -13.25 -5.23 2.30
C ALA A 66 -13.06 -6.56 3.04
N LEU A 67 -11.85 -7.11 3.02
CA LEU A 67 -11.51 -8.34 3.73
C LEU A 67 -11.57 -8.12 5.24
N LYS A 68 -11.06 -7.01 5.74
CA LYS A 68 -11.11 -6.65 7.16
C LYS A 68 -12.55 -6.53 7.65
N ARG A 69 -13.43 -5.85 6.90
CA ARG A 69 -14.86 -5.77 7.20
C ARG A 69 -15.53 -7.14 7.26
N SER A 70 -15.13 -8.06 6.37
CA SER A 70 -15.64 -9.43 6.36
C SER A 70 -15.21 -10.21 7.61
N ILE A 71 -13.98 -10.02 8.08
CA ILE A 71 -13.50 -10.63 9.32
C ILE A 71 -14.26 -10.08 10.53
N ASP A 72 -14.42 -8.76 10.60
CA ASP A 72 -15.12 -8.10 11.71
C ASP A 72 -16.59 -8.51 11.78
N SER A 73 -17.25 -8.67 10.63
CA SER A 73 -18.63 -9.16 10.58
C SER A 73 -18.74 -10.61 11.04
N LEU A 74 -17.85 -11.50 10.56
CA LEU A 74 -17.79 -12.89 11.01
C LEU A 74 -17.55 -13.01 12.51
N ARG A 75 -16.66 -12.17 13.06
CA ARG A 75 -16.38 -12.14 14.49
C ARG A 75 -17.60 -11.74 15.30
N THR A 76 -18.32 -10.72 14.83
CA THR A 76 -19.57 -10.25 15.46
C THR A 76 -20.63 -11.34 15.47
N VAL A 77 -20.82 -12.04 14.35
CA VAL A 77 -21.75 -13.17 14.24
C VAL A 77 -21.32 -14.32 15.15
N ASN A 78 -20.03 -14.65 15.21
CA ASN A 78 -19.53 -15.70 16.10
C ASN A 78 -19.83 -15.39 17.57
N GLU A 79 -19.61 -14.16 17.99
CA GLU A 79 -19.88 -13.72 19.37
C GLU A 79 -21.38 -13.79 19.70
N SER A 80 -22.22 -13.38 18.75
CA SER A 80 -23.68 -13.53 18.86
C SER A 80 -24.08 -15.00 19.03
N LEU A 81 -23.55 -15.89 18.19
CA LEU A 81 -23.83 -17.33 18.26
C LEU A 81 -23.34 -17.96 19.56
N ARG A 82 -22.17 -17.55 20.06
CA ARG A 82 -21.66 -17.99 21.38
C ARG A 82 -22.60 -17.56 22.49
N THR A 83 -23.04 -16.30 22.45
CA THR A 83 -24.01 -15.75 23.43
C THR A 83 -25.33 -16.52 23.41
N GLU A 84 -25.86 -16.81 22.22
CA GLU A 84 -27.06 -17.62 22.07
C GLU A 84 -26.87 -19.06 22.56
N SER A 85 -25.73 -19.67 22.24
CA SER A 85 -25.38 -21.01 22.72
C SER A 85 -25.35 -21.05 24.25
N TYR A 86 -24.69 -20.09 24.89
CA TYR A 86 -24.66 -19.98 26.35
C TYR A 86 -26.05 -19.77 26.94
N ARG A 87 -26.88 -18.94 26.31
CA ARG A 87 -28.27 -18.74 26.71
C ARG A 87 -29.08 -20.03 26.61
N LEU A 88 -28.89 -20.81 25.54
CA LEU A 88 -29.60 -22.07 25.31
C LEU A 88 -29.16 -23.18 26.27
N GLN A 89 -27.86 -23.21 26.59
CA GLN A 89 -27.23 -24.14 27.55
C GLN A 89 -27.35 -23.68 29.00
N SER A 90 -27.87 -22.47 29.25
CA SER A 90 -27.99 -21.96 30.62
C SER A 90 -28.78 -22.92 31.50
N ALA A 91 -28.23 -23.22 32.68
CA ALA A 91 -28.84 -24.12 33.64
C ALA A 91 -30.26 -23.66 33.98
N GLU A 92 -30.50 -22.36 34.10
CA GLU A 92 -31.83 -21.78 34.33
C GLU A 92 -32.85 -22.19 33.26
N ARG A 93 -32.47 -22.12 31.97
CA ARG A 93 -33.35 -22.56 30.88
C ARG A 93 -33.58 -24.06 30.92
N ILE A 94 -32.54 -24.85 31.18
CA ILE A 94 -32.65 -26.30 31.29
C ILE A 94 -33.59 -26.67 32.43
N THR A 95 -33.42 -26.08 33.61
CA THR A 95 -34.28 -26.30 34.78
C THR A 95 -35.71 -25.86 34.52
N ARG A 96 -35.93 -24.70 33.88
CA ARG A 96 -37.28 -24.25 33.51
C ARG A 96 -37.96 -25.22 32.54
N ILE A 97 -37.26 -25.68 31.50
CA ILE A 97 -37.81 -26.69 30.57
C ILE A 97 -38.10 -28.02 31.29
N ALA A 98 -37.22 -28.45 32.19
CA ALA A 98 -37.41 -29.65 33.00
C ALA A 98 -38.65 -29.56 33.90
N GLN A 99 -38.91 -28.39 34.50
CA GLN A 99 -40.10 -28.15 35.30
C GLN A 99 -41.36 -28.05 34.42
N ASP A 100 -41.35 -27.16 33.42
CA ASP A 100 -42.55 -26.81 32.64
C ASP A 100 -42.98 -27.93 31.67
N LYS A 101 -42.02 -28.60 31.02
CA LYS A 101 -42.31 -29.60 29.98
C LYS A 101 -42.23 -31.04 30.46
N LEU A 102 -41.39 -31.32 31.45
CA LEU A 102 -41.14 -32.68 31.94
C LEU A 102 -41.72 -32.90 33.34
N GLY A 103 -42.26 -31.87 34.00
CA GLY A 103 -42.86 -31.97 35.33
C GLY A 103 -41.86 -32.31 36.45
N LEU A 104 -40.57 -32.10 36.21
CA LEU A 104 -39.51 -32.47 37.15
C LEU A 104 -39.38 -31.43 38.27
N ILE A 105 -39.18 -31.88 39.50
CA ILE A 105 -39.03 -31.03 40.69
C ILE A 105 -37.55 -31.03 41.09
N PRO A 106 -36.91 -29.86 41.28
CA PRO A 106 -35.51 -29.81 41.68
C PRO A 106 -35.33 -30.39 43.10
N PRO A 107 -34.34 -31.27 43.33
CA PRO A 107 -34.10 -31.83 44.65
C PRO A 107 -33.60 -30.74 45.62
N PRO A 108 -34.02 -30.77 46.90
CA PRO A 108 -33.69 -29.73 47.89
C PRO A 108 -32.23 -29.74 48.34
N LYS A 109 -31.47 -30.80 48.03
CA LYS A 109 -30.05 -30.93 48.36
C LYS A 109 -29.27 -31.41 47.14
N ALA A 110 -28.08 -30.84 46.95
CA ALA A 110 -27.15 -31.30 45.94
C ALA A 110 -26.74 -32.76 46.21
N PRO A 111 -26.55 -33.59 45.17
CA PRO A 111 -26.11 -34.97 45.34
C PRO A 111 -24.73 -35.01 46.00
N THR A 112 -24.58 -35.82 47.04
CA THR A 112 -23.28 -36.14 47.63
C THR A 112 -22.58 -37.18 46.78
N VAL A 113 -21.38 -36.86 46.28
CA VAL A 113 -20.51 -37.84 45.61
C VAL A 113 -20.01 -38.81 46.68
N LEU A 114 -20.35 -40.09 46.54
CA LEU A 114 -19.74 -41.15 47.33
C LEU A 114 -18.44 -41.51 46.60
N GLU A 115 -17.29 -41.13 47.17
CA GLU A 115 -16.02 -41.67 46.67
C GLU A 115 -15.99 -43.15 47.02
N ASP A 116 -15.99 -44.02 45.99
CA ASP A 116 -15.78 -45.46 46.15
C ASP A 116 -14.39 -45.68 46.73
N THR A 117 -14.33 -45.69 48.07
CA THR A 117 -13.16 -46.16 48.79
C THR A 117 -13.19 -47.68 48.69
N GLU A 118 -12.63 -48.22 47.60
CA GLU A 118 -12.23 -49.61 47.53
C GLU A 118 -11.27 -49.86 48.70
N GLN A 119 -11.80 -50.52 49.73
CA GLN A 119 -11.04 -51.00 50.88
C GLN A 119 -10.07 -52.07 50.38
N LYS A 120 -8.78 -51.73 50.44
CA LYS A 120 -7.65 -52.63 50.22
C LYS A 120 -7.45 -53.59 51.39
#